data_AF-A0A5C8AQ03-F1
#
_entry.id   AF-A0A5C8AQ03-F1
#
_cell.length_a   1.000
_cell.length_b   1.000
_cell.length_c   1.000
_cell.angle_alpha   90.00
_cell.angle_beta   90.00
_cell.angle_gamma   90.00
#
_symmetry.space_group_name_H-M   'P 1'
#
loop_
_entity.id
_entity.type
_entity.pdbx_description
1 polymer ?
#
loop_
_entity_poly.entity_id
_entity_poly.type
_entity_poly.pdbx_seq_one_letter_code
_entity_poly.pdbx_strand_id
1 'polypeptide(L)'
;MDFKNIIFDLGGVVLNLDYHKTTRAFEALGLTDFNSMYSQAAQTGLFDLFEKGLCSTPYFINALLNFLPSGTSANKLVAAWNAMILDFPKENLELLKELKSTHRTFLLSNTNDIHVQAVYRALQAVSAEKTL
;
A
#
# COMPACT_ATOMS: atom_id res chain seq x y z
N MET A 1 4.38 -8.64 -31.58
CA MET A 1 5.29 -7.63 -31.01
C MET A 1 6.39 -8.38 -30.29
N ASP A 2 7.65 -7.99 -30.45
CA ASP A 2 8.80 -8.71 -29.89
C ASP A 2 9.41 -7.88 -28.75
N PHE A 3 8.90 -8.07 -27.53
CA PHE A 3 9.44 -7.47 -26.32
C PHE A 3 9.89 -8.58 -25.38
N LYS A 4 11.05 -8.40 -24.73
CA LYS A 4 11.65 -9.43 -23.85
C LYS A 4 11.38 -9.22 -22.37
N ASN A 5 11.01 -7.99 -22.01
CA ASN A 5 10.85 -7.57 -20.63
C ASN A 5 9.50 -6.89 -20.44
N ILE A 6 8.85 -7.17 -19.32
CA ILE A 6 7.60 -6.53 -18.90
C ILE A 6 7.80 -5.99 -17.49
N ILE A 7 7.46 -4.72 -17.29
CA ILE A 7 7.49 -4.06 -15.99
C ILE A 7 6.05 -3.77 -15.59
N PHE A 8 5.64 -4.28 -14.44
CA PHE A 8 4.30 -4.08 -13.88
C PHE A 8 4.36 -3.03 -12.77
N ASP A 9 3.33 -2.20 -12.70
CA ASP A 9 2.96 -1.57 -11.43
C ASP A 9 2.23 -2.59 -10.54
N LEU A 10 2.13 -2.32 -9.24
CA LEU A 10 1.45 -3.17 -8.28
C LEU A 10 -0.03 -2.75 -8.15
N GLY A 11 -0.25 -1.55 -7.62
CA GLY A 11 -1.56 -1.06 -7.25
C GLY A 11 -2.44 -0.72 -8.45
N GLY A 12 -3.63 -1.30 -8.53
CA GLY A 12 -4.55 -1.11 -9.66
C GLY A 12 -4.16 -1.86 -10.94
N VAL A 13 -3.06 -2.60 -10.93
CA VAL A 13 -2.61 -3.44 -12.05
C VAL A 13 -2.59 -4.91 -11.65
N VAL A 14 -1.76 -5.27 -10.68
CA VAL A 14 -1.65 -6.65 -10.18
C VAL A 14 -2.58 -6.86 -8.97
N LEU A 15 -2.68 -5.84 -8.11
CA LEU A 15 -3.41 -5.85 -6.84
C LEU A 15 -4.54 -4.82 -6.88
N ASN A 16 -5.73 -5.18 -6.39
CA ASN A 16 -6.82 -4.23 -6.26
C ASN A 16 -6.59 -3.26 -5.10
N LEU A 17 -6.91 -1.98 -5.32
CA LEU A 17 -6.84 -0.93 -4.31
C LEU A 17 -8.17 -0.18 -4.18
N ASP A 18 -8.51 0.24 -2.96
CA ASP A 18 -9.63 1.15 -2.70
C ASP A 18 -9.23 2.22 -1.67
N TYR A 19 -8.78 3.37 -2.17
CA TYR A 19 -8.35 4.50 -1.34
C TYR A 19 -9.46 5.01 -0.40
N HIS A 20 -10.74 4.85 -0.78
CA HIS A 20 -11.85 5.28 0.07
C HIS A 20 -11.96 4.43 1.35
N LYS A 21 -11.45 3.19 1.36
CA LYS A 21 -11.41 2.39 2.60
C LYS A 21 -10.43 2.97 3.61
N THR A 22 -9.28 3.46 3.18
CA THR A 22 -8.35 4.17 4.07
C THR A 22 -9.02 5.42 4.62
N THR A 23 -9.62 6.25 3.78
CA THR A 23 -10.39 7.43 4.21
C THR A 23 -11.43 7.08 5.28
N ARG A 24 -12.33 6.13 5.00
CA ARG A 24 -13.38 5.69 5.92
C ARG A 24 -12.81 5.07 7.21
N ALA A 25 -11.70 4.34 7.13
CA ALA A 25 -11.07 3.73 8.30
C ALA A 25 -10.47 4.79 9.23
N PHE A 26 -9.84 5.83 8.68
CA PHE A 26 -9.37 6.96 9.47
C PHE A 26 -10.52 7.78 10.07
N GLU A 27 -11.60 8.00 9.32
CA GLU A 27 -12.82 8.62 9.84
C GLU A 27 -13.41 7.83 11.02
N ALA A 28 -13.42 6.51 10.93
CA ALA A 28 -13.85 5.62 12.02
C ALA A 28 -12.92 5.65 13.25
N LEU A 29 -11.66 6.08 13.09
CA LEU A 29 -10.75 6.36 14.23
C LEU A 29 -11.00 7.73 14.86
N GLY A 30 -11.96 8.51 14.36
CA GLY A 30 -12.32 9.82 14.86
C GLY A 30 -11.61 10.97 14.15
N LEU A 31 -10.99 10.74 12.99
CA LEU A 31 -10.50 11.80 12.14
C LEU A 31 -11.66 12.44 11.38
N THR A 32 -12.02 13.67 11.74
CA THR A 32 -13.19 14.35 11.14
C THR A 32 -13.00 14.76 9.68
N ASP A 33 -11.75 14.99 9.25
CA ASP A 33 -11.44 15.37 7.88
C ASP A 33 -10.10 14.75 7.45
N PHE A 34 -10.19 13.56 6.83
CA PHE A 34 -9.02 12.88 6.29
C PHE A 34 -8.35 13.66 5.16
N ASN A 35 -9.12 14.34 4.31
CA ASN A 35 -8.56 15.06 3.16
C ASN A 35 -7.76 16.27 3.61
N SER A 36 -8.21 16.98 4.65
CA SER A 36 -7.47 18.06 5.27
C SER A 36 -6.19 17.56 5.94
N MET A 37 -6.25 16.48 6.72
CA MET A 37 -5.06 15.84 7.30
C MET A 37 -4.07 15.44 6.21
N TYR A 38 -4.55 14.76 5.16
CA TYR A 38 -3.72 14.32 4.04
C TYR A 38 -3.05 15.52 3.35
N SER A 39 -3.80 16.60 3.11
CA SER A 39 -3.27 17.83 2.51
C SER A 39 -2.21 18.49 3.40
N GLN A 40 -2.44 18.57 4.72
CA GLN A 40 -1.46 19.11 5.67
C GLN A 40 -0.19 18.25 5.74
N ALA A 41 -0.34 16.94 5.84
CA ALA A 41 0.79 16.01 5.84
C ALA A 41 1.55 16.06 4.50
N ALA A 42 0.87 16.21 3.36
CA ALA A 42 1.50 16.42 2.06
C ALA A 42 2.29 17.74 2.00
N GLN A 43 1.77 18.83 2.57
CA GLN A 43 2.50 20.11 2.64
C GLN A 43 3.79 20.02 3.46
N THR A 44 3.81 19.19 4.51
CA THR A 44 5.03 18.90 5.29
C THR A 44 6.00 17.96 4.57
N GLY A 45 5.61 17.39 3.42
CA GLY A 45 6.38 16.39 2.69
C GLY A 45 6.43 15.02 3.38
N LEU A 46 5.59 14.77 4.39
CA LEU A 46 5.65 13.55 5.21
C LEU A 46 5.46 12.28 4.36
N PHE A 47 4.49 12.28 3.45
CA PHE A 47 4.23 11.15 2.57
C PHE A 47 5.37 10.94 1.57
N ASP A 48 5.82 12.01 0.90
CA ASP A 48 6.96 11.96 -0.03
C ASP A 48 8.23 11.40 0.63
N LEU A 49 8.54 11.85 1.85
CA LEU A 49 9.69 11.36 2.60
C LEU A 49 9.54 9.88 2.92
N PHE A 50 8.33 9.43 3.27
CA PHE A 50 8.07 8.05 3.61
C PHE A 50 8.11 7.12 2.38
N GLU A 51 7.49 7.52 1.28
CA GLU A 51 7.52 6.76 0.01
C GLU A 51 8.92 6.67 -0.60
N LYS A 52 9.77 7.69 -0.38
CA LYS A 52 11.18 7.67 -0.81
C LYS A 52 12.12 6.95 0.18
N GLY A 53 11.60 6.40 1.28
CA GLY A 53 12.41 5.75 2.32
C GLY A 53 13.33 6.71 3.09
N LEU A 54 13.07 8.01 3.01
CA LEU A 54 13.82 9.07 3.72
C LEU A 54 13.30 9.30 5.15
N CYS A 55 12.22 8.62 5.52
CA CYS A 55 11.59 8.66 6.83
C CYS A 55 11.37 7.24 7.35
N SER A 56 11.64 7.01 8.64
CA SER A 56 11.39 5.70 9.25
C SER A 56 9.89 5.44 9.50
N THR A 57 9.48 4.18 9.43
CA THR A 57 8.10 3.77 9.76
C THR A 57 7.63 4.28 11.13
N PRO A 58 8.41 4.18 12.23
CA PRO A 58 7.99 4.73 13.53
C PRO A 58 7.79 6.24 13.53
N TYR A 59 8.66 7.00 12.83
CA TYR A 59 8.49 8.45 12.71
C TYR A 59 7.18 8.79 11.98
N PHE A 60 6.94 8.12 10.84
CA PHE A 60 5.73 8.33 10.06
C PHE A 60 4.45 8.06 10.87
N ILE A 61 4.42 6.94 11.60
CA ILE A 61 3.29 6.58 12.47
C ILE A 61 3.09 7.63 13.57
N ASN A 62 4.15 8.04 14.26
CA ASN A 62 4.05 9.03 15.33
C ASN A 62 3.59 10.40 14.80
N ALA A 63 4.05 10.81 13.63
CA ALA A 63 3.60 12.04 12.99
C ALA A 63 2.10 11.99 12.67
N LEU A 64 1.60 10.87 12.15
CA LEU A 64 0.18 10.70 11.86
C LEU A 64 -0.70 10.58 13.12
N LEU A 65 -0.19 10.00 14.21
CA LEU A 65 -0.92 9.91 15.48
C LEU A 65 -1.29 11.29 16.04
N ASN A 66 -0.51 12.33 15.76
CA ASN A 66 -0.80 13.70 16.21
C ASN A 66 -2.10 14.28 15.61
N PHE A 67 -2.59 13.72 14.50
CA PHE A 67 -3.85 14.13 13.88
C PHE A 67 -5.05 13.34 14.39
N LEU A 68 -4.84 12.29 15.18
CA LEU A 68 -5.88 11.39 15.66
C LEU A 68 -6.25 11.68 17.11
N PRO A 69 -7.46 11.26 17.55
CA PRO A 69 -7.85 11.39 18.95
C PRO A 69 -6.83 10.74 19.89
N SER A 70 -6.61 11.39 21.04
CA SER A 70 -5.72 10.90 22.08
C SER A 70 -6.08 9.47 22.50
N GLY A 71 -5.07 8.61 22.63
CA GLY A 71 -5.26 7.19 22.95
C GLY A 71 -5.44 6.27 21.74
N THR A 72 -5.43 6.79 20.51
CA THR A 72 -5.38 5.94 19.31
C THR A 72 -4.05 5.18 19.27
N SER A 73 -4.10 3.85 19.09
CA SER A 73 -2.89 3.03 19.05
C SER A 73 -2.27 3.00 17.64
N ALA A 74 -0.94 2.86 17.58
CA ALA A 74 -0.21 2.67 16.33
C ALA A 74 -0.78 1.52 15.47
N ASN A 75 -1.21 0.42 16.11
CA ASN A 75 -1.80 -0.72 15.39
C ASN A 75 -3.12 -0.36 14.70
N LYS A 76 -3.99 0.45 15.34
CA LYS A 76 -5.23 0.92 14.73
C LYS A 76 -4.95 1.82 13.53
N LEU A 77 -3.97 2.73 13.67
CA LEU A 77 -3.53 3.59 12.59
C LEU A 77 -2.99 2.77 11.40
N VAL A 78 -2.09 1.82 11.66
CA VAL A 78 -1.53 0.94 10.62
C VAL A 78 -2.61 0.10 9.94
N ALA A 79 -3.61 -0.37 10.69
CA ALA A 79 -4.75 -1.06 10.12
C ALA A 79 -5.59 -0.15 9.21
N ALA A 80 -5.87 1.09 9.63
CA ALA A 80 -6.58 2.07 8.82
C ALA A 80 -5.79 2.46 7.57
N TRP A 81 -4.48 2.65 7.70
CA TRP A 81 -3.57 2.93 6.58
C TRP A 81 -3.60 1.82 5.53
N ASN A 82 -3.53 0.56 5.96
CA ASN A 82 -3.59 -0.59 5.06
C ASN A 82 -4.98 -0.94 4.54
N ALA A 83 -6.05 -0.24 4.94
CA ALA A 83 -7.42 -0.60 4.56
C ALA A 83 -7.67 -0.50 3.04
N MET A 84 -6.86 0.29 2.32
CA MET A 84 -6.88 0.34 0.86
C MET A 84 -6.38 -0.90 0.15
N ILE A 85 -5.57 -1.74 0.81
CA ILE A 85 -5.02 -2.97 0.23
C ILE A 85 -6.11 -4.03 0.21
N LEU A 86 -6.57 -4.43 -0.98
CA LEU A 86 -7.62 -5.43 -1.14
C LEU A 86 -7.01 -6.82 -1.40
N ASP A 87 -7.31 -7.39 -2.56
CA ASP A 87 -6.98 -8.74 -2.96
C ASP A 87 -6.13 -8.75 -4.23
N PHE A 88 -5.46 -9.88 -4.43
CA PHE A 88 -4.85 -10.22 -5.72
C PHE A 88 -5.86 -11.05 -6.53
N PRO A 89 -6.42 -10.48 -7.62
CA PRO A 89 -7.30 -11.23 -8.49
C PRO A 89 -6.59 -12.47 -9.02
N LYS A 90 -7.29 -13.61 -9.03
CA LYS A 90 -6.72 -14.90 -9.45
C LYS A 90 -6.24 -14.84 -10.90
N GLU A 91 -7.03 -14.20 -11.76
CA GLU A 91 -6.72 -14.00 -13.17
C GLU A 91 -5.42 -13.20 -13.37
N ASN A 92 -5.15 -12.20 -12.53
CA ASN A 92 -3.92 -11.41 -12.61
C ASN A 92 -2.70 -12.27 -12.27
N LEU A 93 -2.81 -13.11 -11.23
CA LEU A 93 -1.74 -14.02 -10.83
C LEU A 93 -1.48 -15.11 -11.87
N GLU A 94 -2.53 -15.65 -12.50
CA GLU A 94 -2.41 -16.63 -13.58
C GLU A 94 -1.72 -16.01 -14.81
N LEU A 95 -2.14 -14.82 -15.21
CA LEU A 95 -1.51 -14.07 -16.31
C LEU A 95 -0.03 -13.78 -16.03
N LEU A 96 0.32 -13.36 -14.81
CA LEU A 96 1.72 -13.14 -14.44
C LEU A 96 2.57 -14.41 -14.57
N LYS A 97 2.03 -15.57 -14.19
CA LYS A 97 2.73 -16.86 -14.34
C LYS A 97 2.95 -17.22 -15.80
N GLU A 98 1.95 -17.01 -16.65
CA GLU A 98 2.06 -17.24 -18.10
C GLU A 98 3.12 -16.32 -18.71
N LEU A 99 3.08 -15.03 -18.39
CA LEU A 99 4.03 -14.05 -18.93
C LEU A 99 5.46 -14.31 -18.45
N LYS A 100 5.65 -14.76 -17.20
CA LYS A 100 6.96 -15.15 -16.66
C LYS A 100 7.60 -16.33 -17.39
N SER A 101 6.80 -17.21 -18.02
CA SER A 101 7.32 -18.35 -18.80
C SER A 101 7.95 -17.94 -20.14
N THR A 102 7.60 -16.75 -20.64
CA THR A 102 7.99 -16.27 -21.98
C THR A 102 8.79 -14.97 -21.94
N HIS A 103 8.65 -14.18 -20.87
CA HIS A 103 9.25 -12.86 -20.70
C HIS A 103 9.95 -12.75 -19.34
N ARG A 104 10.93 -11.85 -19.26
CA ARG A 104 11.47 -11.41 -17.97
C ARG A 104 10.51 -10.40 -17.37
N THR A 105 9.95 -10.71 -16.20
CA THR A 105 9.00 -9.83 -15.51
C THR A 105 9.67 -9.10 -14.36
N PHE A 106 9.26 -7.85 -14.14
CA PHE A 106 9.74 -6.99 -13.06
C PHE A 106 8.55 -6.25 -12.45
N LEU A 107 8.66 -5.88 -11.17
CA LEU A 107 7.74 -4.99 -10.50
C LEU A 107 8.43 -3.65 -10.26
N LEU A 108 7.77 -2.56 -10.66
CA LEU A 108 8.18 -1.19 -10.35
C LEU A 108 6.95 -0.45 -9.83
N SER A 109 6.89 -0.25 -8.53
CA SER A 109 5.74 0.37 -7.87
C SER A 109 6.19 1.32 -6.78
N ASN A 110 5.55 2.48 -6.71
CA ASN A 110 5.68 3.38 -5.57
C ASN A 110 4.93 2.76 -4.40
N THR A 111 5.65 2.51 -3.30
CA THR A 111 5.08 1.88 -2.11
C THR A 111 5.86 2.33 -0.88
N ASN A 112 5.45 1.87 0.29
CA ASN A 112 6.13 2.13 1.54
C ASN A 112 6.19 0.85 2.40
N ASP A 113 7.09 0.86 3.39
CA ASP A 113 7.35 -0.28 4.26
C ASP A 113 6.08 -0.89 4.87
N ILE A 114 5.10 -0.06 5.27
CA ILE A 114 3.86 -0.53 5.89
C ILE A 114 3.01 -1.31 4.88
N HIS A 115 2.85 -0.79 3.66
CA HIS A 115 2.10 -1.45 2.60
C HIS A 115 2.80 -2.71 2.11
N VAL A 116 4.12 -2.71 1.96
CA VAL A 116 4.89 -3.91 1.54
C VAL A 116 4.57 -5.09 2.45
N GLN A 117 4.51 -4.89 3.77
CA GLN A 117 4.14 -5.95 4.71
C GLN A 117 2.69 -6.43 4.55
N ALA A 118 1.75 -5.52 4.25
CA ALA A 118 0.35 -5.89 4.01
C ALA A 118 0.17 -6.66 2.70
N VAL A 119 0.86 -6.23 1.64
CA VAL A 119 0.87 -6.87 0.32
C VAL A 119 1.41 -8.29 0.42
N TYR A 120 2.53 -8.51 1.11
CA TYR A 120 3.05 -9.87 1.30
C TYR A 120 2.08 -10.79 2.04
N ARG A 121 1.37 -10.28 3.06
CA ARG A 121 0.33 -11.05 3.75
C ARG A 121 -0.84 -11.38 2.83
N ALA A 122 -1.29 -10.42 2.02
CA ALA A 122 -2.36 -10.64 1.04
C ALA A 122 -1.96 -11.69 0.00
N LEU A 123 -0.71 -11.67 -0.48
CA LEU A 123 -0.20 -12.65 -1.44
C LEU A 123 -0.13 -14.05 -0.83
N GLN A 124 0.38 -14.18 0.39
CA GLN A 124 0.47 -15.48 1.09
C GLN A 124 -0.90 -16.10 1.38
N ALA A 125 -1.95 -15.29 1.51
CA ALA A 125 -3.31 -15.78 1.73
C ALA A 125 -3.89 -16.48 0.48
N VAL A 126 -3.39 -16.15 -0.71
CA VAL A 126 -3.92 -16.67 -1.99
C VAL A 126 -2.89 -17.51 -2.78
N SER A 127 -1.63 -17.53 -2.34
CA SER A 127 -0.54 -18.25 -2.98
C SER A 127 0.40 -18.88 -1.96
N ALA A 128 0.80 -20.13 -2.20
CA ALA A 128 1.87 -20.78 -1.45
C ALA A 128 3.26 -20.20 -1.79
N GLU A 129 3.36 -19.46 -2.90
CA GLU A 129 4.59 -18.80 -3.33
C GLU A 129 4.75 -17.45 -2.61
N LYS A 130 5.94 -17.20 -2.05
CA LYS A 130 6.26 -15.95 -1.33
C LYS A 130 6.68 -14.81 -2.26
N THR A 131 6.70 -15.04 -3.57
CA THR A 131 7.17 -14.11 -4.59
C THR A 131 6.22 -14.17 -5.80
N LEU A 132 5.97 -13.02 -6.42
CA LEU A 132 5.32 -12.91 -7.74
C LEU A 132 6.30 -13.35 -8.85
#